data_AF-A0A661WD23-F1
#
_entry.id   AF-A0A661WD23-F1
#
_cell.length_a   1.000
_cell.length_b   1.000
_cell.length_c   1.000
_cell.angle_alpha   90.00
_cell.angle_beta   90.00
_cell.angle_gamma   90.00
#
_symmetry.space_group_name_H-M   'P 1'
#
loop_
_entity.id
_entity.type
_entity.pdbx_description
1 polymer ?
#
loop_
_entity_poly.entity_id
_entity_poly.type
_entity_poly.pdbx_seq_one_letter_code
_entity_poly.pdbx_strand_id
1 'polypeptide(L)'
;MIMRIDVQGAETVRKLAKDALLIFLTPQNEEELINRLENRNTEDNESLKLRIATTRQEYNKIDLFDYMVVNKDEQLMVAVDMIEAIIKAEQQRVHQRDVEL
;
A
#
# COMPACT_ATOMS: atom_id res chain seq x y z
N MET A 1 -3.01 4.06 -15.94
CA MET A 1 -3.26 5.09 -14.88
C MET A 1 -2.68 4.56 -13.58
N ILE A 2 -2.07 5.39 -12.76
CA ILE A 2 -1.61 5.02 -11.40
C ILE A 2 -2.38 5.91 -10.43
N MET A 3 -2.96 5.30 -9.39
CA MET A 3 -3.69 6.00 -8.34
C MET A 3 -3.04 5.71 -7.00
N ARG A 4 -2.85 6.76 -6.19
CA ARG A 4 -2.48 6.63 -4.79
C ARG A 4 -3.73 6.86 -3.96
N ILE A 5 -4.21 5.81 -3.32
CA ILE A 5 -5.40 5.80 -2.47
C ILE A 5 -5.06 5.16 -1.12
N ASP A 6 -5.82 5.50 -0.09
CA ASP A 6 -5.75 4.79 1.19
C ASP A 6 -6.46 3.43 1.11
N VAL A 7 -6.42 2.66 2.19
CA VAL A 7 -6.99 1.30 2.25
C VAL A 7 -8.51 1.31 2.14
N GLN A 8 -9.19 2.36 2.61
CA GLN A 8 -10.66 2.48 2.45
C GLN A 8 -11.03 2.76 0.99
N GLY A 9 -10.26 3.61 0.32
CA GLY A 9 -10.34 3.84 -1.11
C GLY A 9 -10.06 2.57 -1.91
N ALA A 10 -9.06 1.78 -1.51
CA ALA A 10 -8.74 0.50 -2.15
C ALA A 10 -9.89 -0.50 -2.08
N GLU A 11 -10.61 -0.56 -0.95
CA GLU A 11 -11.81 -1.39 -0.83
C GLU A 11 -12.92 -0.94 -1.80
N THR A 12 -13.08 0.36 -1.99
CA THR A 12 -14.05 0.91 -2.95
C THR A 12 -13.65 0.59 -4.39
N VAL A 13 -12.37 0.76 -4.73
CA VAL A 13 -11.84 0.40 -6.06
C VAL A 13 -12.02 -1.09 -6.32
N ARG A 14 -11.73 -1.96 -5.36
CA ARG A 14 -11.95 -3.41 -5.54
C ARG A 14 -13.41 -3.76 -5.82
N LYS A 15 -14.37 -2.99 -5.30
CA LYS A 15 -15.81 -3.19 -5.56
C LYS A 15 -16.22 -2.71 -6.96
N LEU A 16 -15.69 -1.56 -7.39
CA LEU A 16 -16.01 -0.95 -8.69
C LEU A 16 -15.27 -1.64 -9.84
N ALA A 17 -13.97 -1.85 -9.67
CA ALA A 17 -13.07 -2.44 -10.65
C ALA A 17 -12.41 -3.69 -10.06
N LYS A 18 -13.11 -4.82 -10.12
CA LYS A 18 -12.70 -6.08 -9.47
C LYS A 18 -11.35 -6.59 -9.92
N ASP A 19 -11.01 -6.40 -11.19
CA ASP A 19 -9.75 -6.87 -11.76
C ASP A 19 -8.61 -5.86 -11.65
N ALA A 20 -8.83 -4.69 -11.04
CA ALA A 20 -7.78 -3.71 -10.82
C ALA A 20 -6.58 -4.32 -10.06
N LEU A 21 -5.38 -3.96 -10.49
CA LEU A 21 -4.14 -4.33 -9.81
C LEU A 21 -3.96 -3.43 -8.58
N LEU A 22 -4.07 -4.01 -7.39
CA LEU A 22 -3.87 -3.31 -6.12
C LEU A 22 -2.54 -3.75 -5.49
N ILE A 23 -1.68 -2.77 -5.20
CA ILE A 23 -0.37 -2.99 -4.56
C ILE A 23 -0.39 -2.31 -3.20
N PHE A 24 -0.22 -3.10 -2.14
CA PHE A 24 -0.11 -2.60 -0.77
C PHE A 24 1.33 -2.14 -0.51
N LEU A 25 1.52 -0.85 -0.24
CA LEU A 25 2.83 -0.28 0.09
C LEU A 25 2.94 -0.09 1.60
N THR A 26 3.94 -0.71 2.21
CA THR A 26 4.04 -0.80 3.67
C THR A 26 5.49 -0.63 4.17
N PRO A 27 5.75 -0.09 5.38
CA PRO A 27 7.08 -0.15 5.99
C PRO A 27 7.48 -1.60 6.35
N GLN A 28 8.73 -1.83 6.76
CA GLN A 28 9.21 -3.17 7.12
C GLN A 28 8.45 -3.77 8.29
N ASN A 29 8.11 -2.95 9.27
CA ASN A 29 7.38 -3.36 10.46
C ASN A 29 6.68 -2.15 11.11
N GLU A 30 5.82 -2.45 12.08
CA GLU A 30 5.08 -1.44 12.85
C GLU A 30 6.02 -0.51 13.63
N GLU A 31 7.16 -1.01 14.10
CA GLU A 31 8.14 -0.23 14.85
C GLU A 31 8.78 0.88 13.99
N GLU A 32 9.16 0.56 12.75
CA GLU A 32 9.64 1.53 11.76
C GLU A 32 8.55 2.54 11.40
N LEU A 33 7.30 2.11 11.31
CA LEU A 33 6.18 3.03 11.10
C LEU A 33 6.07 4.04 12.25
N ILE A 34 6.10 3.56 13.50
CA ILE A 34 6.03 4.40 14.70
C ILE A 34 7.20 5.38 14.70
N ASN A 35 8.43 4.88 14.51
CA ASN A 35 9.64 5.71 14.44
C ASN A 35 9.53 6.79 13.34
N ARG A 36 8.97 6.46 12.17
CA ARG A 36 8.75 7.43 11.08
C ARG A 36 7.70 8.48 11.43
N LEU A 37 6.65 8.11 12.17
CA LEU A 37 5.61 9.05 12.61
C LEU A 37 6.13 9.97 13.71
N GLU A 38 6.89 9.43 14.68
CA GLU A 38 7.54 10.19 15.75
C GLU A 38 8.57 11.17 15.19
N ASN A 39 9.43 10.72 14.26
CA ASN A 39 10.46 11.57 13.64
C ASN A 39 9.89 12.73 12.82
N ARG A 40 8.62 12.66 12.40
CA ARG A 40 7.97 13.78 11.70
C ARG A 40 7.62 14.93 12.64
N ASN A 41 7.60 14.74 13.97
CA ASN A 41 7.41 15.78 15.00
C ASN A 41 6.22 16.74 14.75
N THR A 42 5.23 16.33 13.94
CA THR A 42 4.11 17.16 13.49
C THR A 42 2.76 16.75 14.07
N GLU A 43 2.70 15.65 14.82
CA GLU A 43 1.45 15.08 15.35
C GLU A 43 1.50 15.02 16.88
N ASP A 44 0.38 15.31 17.54
CA ASP A 44 0.22 15.16 18.98
C ASP A 44 0.06 13.66 19.36
N ASN A 45 0.35 13.34 20.63
CA ASN A 45 0.37 11.96 21.12
C ASN A 45 -0.95 11.19 20.87
N GLU A 46 -2.09 11.88 20.88
CA GLU A 46 -3.40 11.25 20.64
C GLU A 46 -3.61 10.93 19.15
N SER A 47 -3.21 11.81 18.23
CA SER A 47 -3.26 11.52 16.79
C SER A 47 -2.33 10.37 16.41
N LEU A 48 -1.15 10.28 17.04
CA LEU A 48 -0.23 9.17 16.82
C LEU A 48 -0.86 7.82 17.19
N LYS A 49 -1.47 7.72 18.38
CA LYS A 49 -2.19 6.50 18.82
C LYS A 49 -3.32 6.13 17.89
N LEU A 50 -4.11 7.11 17.46
CA LEU A 50 -5.20 6.88 16.52
C LEU A 50 -4.65 6.33 15.20
N ARG A 51 -3.56 6.89 14.70
CA ARG A 51 -2.92 6.48 13.46
C ARG A 51 -2.34 5.07 13.52
N ILE A 52 -1.68 4.71 14.64
CA ILE A 52 -1.22 3.33 14.89
C ILE A 52 -2.41 2.36 14.89
N ALA A 53 -3.49 2.71 15.59
CA ALA A 53 -4.69 1.88 15.62
C ALA A 53 -5.33 1.72 14.23
N THR A 54 -5.40 2.80 13.45
CA THR A 54 -5.86 2.76 12.05
C THR A 54 -4.98 1.85 11.21
N THR A 55 -3.65 1.98 11.29
CA THR A 55 -2.76 1.12 10.50
C THR A 55 -2.93 -0.36 10.84
N ARG A 56 -3.10 -0.73 12.11
CA ARG A 56 -3.41 -2.12 12.47
C ARG A 56 -4.70 -2.64 11.81
N GLN A 57 -5.73 -1.79 11.72
CA GLN A 57 -6.95 -2.14 11.00
C GLN A 57 -6.73 -2.25 9.49
N GLU A 58 -5.85 -1.43 8.92
CA GLU A 58 -5.46 -1.49 7.52
C GLU A 58 -4.72 -2.79 7.17
N TYR A 59 -3.85 -3.28 8.06
CA TYR A 59 -3.17 -4.58 7.89
C TYR A 59 -4.18 -5.75 7.80
N ASN A 60 -5.31 -5.68 8.51
CA ASN A 60 -6.36 -6.71 8.41
C ASN A 60 -7.04 -6.75 7.03
N LYS A 61 -6.82 -5.74 6.19
CA LYS A 61 -7.38 -5.64 4.84
C LYS A 61 -6.35 -5.95 3.75
N ILE A 62 -5.17 -6.48 4.10
CA ILE A 62 -4.12 -6.84 3.13
C ILE A 62 -4.64 -7.83 2.08
N ASP A 63 -5.56 -8.72 2.46
CA ASP A 63 -6.15 -9.70 1.54
C ASP A 63 -6.94 -9.06 0.37
N LEU A 64 -7.22 -7.75 0.42
CA LEU A 64 -7.82 -7.02 -0.70
C LEU A 64 -6.80 -6.73 -1.83
N PHE A 65 -5.50 -6.77 -1.53
CA PHE A 65 -4.42 -6.39 -2.43
C PHE A 65 -3.82 -7.60 -3.14
N ASP A 66 -3.38 -7.43 -4.39
CA ASP A 66 -2.76 -8.50 -5.18
C ASP A 66 -1.29 -8.70 -4.80
N TYR A 67 -0.60 -7.62 -4.43
CA TYR A 67 0.82 -7.63 -4.08
C TYR A 67 1.08 -6.77 -2.85
N MET A 68 2.13 -7.10 -2.11
CA MET A 68 2.68 -6.29 -1.04
C MET A 68 4.13 -5.89 -1.37
N VAL A 69 4.43 -4.60 -1.27
CA VAL A 69 5.76 -4.04 -1.43
C VAL A 69 6.18 -3.37 -0.13
N VAL A 70 7.35 -3.76 0.36
CA VAL A 70 7.94 -3.19 1.57
C VAL A 70 8.85 -2.01 1.20
N ASN A 71 8.55 -0.84 1.71
CA ASN A 71 9.37 0.37 1.62
C ASN A 71 10.14 0.60 2.92
N LYS A 72 11.34 0.03 2.97
CA LYS A 72 12.27 0.17 4.10
C LYS A 72 13.01 1.51 4.04
N ASP A 73 13.39 2.02 5.20
CA ASP A 73 14.20 3.23 5.30
C ASP A 73 15.49 3.08 4.48
N GLU A 74 15.86 4.16 3.79
CA GLU A 74 17.02 4.24 2.91
C GLU A 74 17.02 3.29 1.69
N GLN A 75 15.95 2.49 1.48
CA GLN A 75 15.84 1.53 0.37
C GLN A 75 14.70 1.87 -0.60
N LEU A 76 14.43 3.16 -0.80
CA LEU A 76 13.38 3.63 -1.71
C LEU A 76 13.52 3.03 -3.12
N MET A 77 14.75 2.95 -3.65
CA MET A 77 15.01 2.40 -4.98
C MET A 77 14.56 0.94 -5.09
N VAL A 78 14.75 0.14 -4.03
CA VAL A 78 14.32 -1.26 -4.02
C VAL A 78 12.80 -1.34 -4.13
N ALA A 79 12.05 -0.51 -3.38
CA ALA A 79 10.60 -0.48 -3.46
C ALA A 79 10.10 -0.06 -4.86
N VAL A 80 10.77 0.91 -5.49
CA VAL A 80 10.47 1.34 -6.87
C VAL A 80 10.71 0.19 -7.85
N ASP A 81 11.86 -0.46 -7.78
CA ASP A 81 12.21 -1.58 -8.65
C ASP A 81 11.20 -2.72 -8.53
N MET A 82 10.70 -3.00 -7.31
CA MET A 82 9.69 -4.03 -7.10
C MET A 82 8.34 -3.66 -7.69
N ILE A 83 7.90 -2.41 -7.55
CA ILE A 83 6.66 -1.93 -8.18
C ILE A 83 6.78 -2.00 -9.71
N GLU A 84 7.91 -1.58 -10.27
CA GLU A 84 8.16 -1.71 -11.70
C GLU A 84 8.13 -3.17 -12.18
N ALA A 85 8.74 -4.08 -11.42
CA ALA A 85 8.75 -5.50 -11.74
C ALA A 85 7.33 -6.08 -11.73
N ILE A 86 6.51 -5.73 -10.74
CA ILE A 86 5.09 -6.13 -10.68
C ILE A 86 4.33 -5.62 -11.91
N ILE A 87 4.48 -4.34 -12.25
CA ILE A 87 3.81 -3.75 -13.41
C ILE A 87 4.23 -4.46 -14.71
N LYS A 88 5.55 -4.67 -14.90
CA LYS A 88 6.09 -5.38 -16.07
C LYS A 88 5.54 -6.80 -16.15
N ALA A 89 5.49 -7.53 -15.03
CA ALA A 89 4.94 -8.88 -14.98
C ALA A 89 3.45 -8.92 -15.34
N GLU A 90 2.65 -8.00 -14.80
CA GLU A 90 1.21 -7.92 -15.07
C GLU A 90 0.92 -7.57 -16.54
N GLN A 91 1.76 -6.74 -17.17
CA GLN A 91 1.67 -6.44 -18.61
C GLN A 91 1.95 -7.65 -19.51
N GLN A 92 2.72 -8.64 -19.05
CA GLN A 92 3.06 -9.84 -19.83
C GLN A 92 2.08 -11.01 -19.63
N ARG A 93 0.95 -10.80 -18.91
CA ARG A 93 -0.04 -11.85 -18.72
C ARG A 93 -0.72 -12.23 -20.04
N VAL A 94 -0.90 -13.53 -20.26
CA VAL A 94 -1.66 -14.06 -21.40
C VAL A 94 -3.11 -13.55 -21.38
N HIS A 95 -3.71 -13.51 -20.20
CA HIS A 95 -5.02 -12.92 -19.94
C HIS A 95 -4.84 -11.62 -19.18
N GLN A 96 -5.08 -10.51 -19.87
CA GLN A 96 -4.99 -9.16 -19.30
C GLN A 96 -6.13 -8.94 -18.31
N ARG A 97 -5.88 -8.11 -17.30
CA ARG A 97 -6.92 -7.65 -16.37
C ARG A 97 -7.88 -6.73 -17.12
N ASP A 98 -9.17 -6.99 -17.01
CA ASP A 98 -10.20 -6.17 -17.63
C ASP A 98 -10.74 -5.17 -16.59
N VAL A 99 -10.25 -3.94 -16.68
CA VAL A 99 -10.56 -2.90 -15.70
C VAL A 99 -11.63 -1.98 -16.29
N GLU A 100 -12.88 -2.38 -16.19
CA GLU A 100 -14.03 -1.51 -16.43
C GLU A 100 -14.31 -0.67 -15.17
N LEU A 101 -14.53 0.64 -15.36
CA LEU A 101 -14.81 1.62 -14.30
C LEU A 101 -16.28 2.01 -14.27
#